data_AF-A0A0W7X9P9-F1
#
_entry.id   AF-A0A0W7X9P9-F1
#
_cell.length_a   1.000
_cell.length_b   1.000
_cell.length_c   1.000
_cell.angle_alpha   90.00
_cell.angle_beta   90.00
_cell.angle_gamma   90.00
#
_symmetry.space_group_name_H-M   'P 1'
#
loop_
_entity.id
_entity.type
_entity.pdbx_description
1 polymer ?
#
loop_
_entity_poly.entity_id
_entity_poly.type
_entity_poly.pdbx_seq_one_letter_code
_entity_poly.pdbx_strand_id
1 'polypeptide(L)'
;MNSQSSHTLQSGVLDLKDTATNDGRADSARDRTGRTAPHGHLRVEGCVPSPDDLLVPAALVRRYGLRAGDLVEGVPGDKPRVLADVARVNGHAPQEAGSRARFGDLTPLHPRERLRLETTADRVATRVVDLVAPIGKGQRGLIVAPPRTGKTVLLKQLAAAVADNHPECHLMVVLLDERPEEVTDMRRSVRGEVLASTFDRPPKAHIALAELAVERAKRLVEEGRDVVLLLDSLTRLCRAYNNSASSGGRTLSGGVDAGSVQGPKRLFGAARLAEEGGSLTMLATVLVETGSRADDYYFEELKSTGNMELRLDRRLADRRVFPAVDITPSGTRREELLVPTAELTALRGLRRALDLRDSRDGRDARDLRDQREPREGSSGLEALLDQIRRTPDNAAFLRQVRQTVPGASALAA
;
A
#
# COMPACT_ATOMS: atom_id res chain seq x y z
N MET A 1 -26.42 -46.19 4.40
CA MET A 1 -25.01 -45.71 4.42
C MET A 1 -24.81 -44.77 3.24
N ASN A 2 -25.14 -43.48 3.40
CA ASN A 2 -24.84 -42.47 2.39
C ASN A 2 -23.47 -41.87 2.74
N SER A 3 -22.43 -42.34 2.06
CA SER A 3 -21.15 -41.63 2.03
C SER A 3 -21.35 -40.35 1.22
N GLN A 4 -21.69 -39.25 1.90
CA GLN A 4 -21.43 -37.93 1.34
C GLN A 4 -19.91 -37.85 1.18
N SER A 5 -19.43 -38.01 -0.05
CA SER A 5 -18.10 -37.58 -0.44
C SER A 5 -18.04 -36.07 -0.18
N SER A 6 -17.48 -35.71 0.97
CA SER A 6 -17.18 -34.34 1.32
C SER A 6 -16.08 -33.88 0.36
N HIS A 7 -16.46 -33.44 -0.84
CA HIS A 7 -15.52 -32.84 -1.78
C HIS A 7 -14.93 -31.60 -1.11
N THR A 8 -13.65 -31.66 -0.77
CA THR A 8 -12.93 -30.52 -0.20
C THR A 8 -13.02 -29.35 -1.18
N LEU A 9 -13.69 -28.28 -0.77
CA LEU A 9 -13.75 -27.05 -1.56
C LEU A 9 -12.33 -26.54 -1.78
N GLN A 10 -12.03 -26.15 -3.01
CA GLN A 10 -10.80 -25.43 -3.32
C GLN A 10 -11.09 -23.94 -3.35
N SER A 11 -10.20 -23.17 -2.71
CA SER A 11 -10.30 -21.72 -2.58
C SER A 11 -9.09 -21.08 -3.22
N GLY A 12 -9.31 -19.97 -3.92
CA GLY A 12 -8.23 -19.16 -4.46
C GLY A 12 -8.73 -17.85 -5.04
N VAL A 13 -7.80 -17.05 -5.54
CA VAL A 13 -8.12 -15.75 -6.14
C VAL A 13 -8.24 -15.90 -7.65
N LEU A 14 -9.36 -15.48 -8.22
CA LEU A 14 -9.63 -15.61 -9.63
C LEU A 14 -8.75 -14.64 -10.43
N ASP A 15 -7.90 -15.19 -11.29
CA ASP A 15 -7.13 -14.48 -12.28
C ASP A 15 -7.77 -14.68 -13.66
N LEU A 16 -8.27 -13.60 -14.25
CA LEU A 16 -8.83 -13.62 -15.60
C LEU A 16 -7.74 -13.16 -16.57
N LYS A 17 -7.35 -14.02 -17.50
CA LYS A 17 -6.52 -13.58 -18.63
C LYS A 17 -7.37 -12.74 -19.56
N ASP A 18 -7.02 -11.47 -19.75
CA ASP A 18 -7.59 -10.69 -20.84
C ASP A 18 -7.33 -11.43 -22.15
N THR A 19 -8.38 -11.75 -22.91
CA THR A 19 -8.33 -12.38 -24.23
C THR A 19 -7.71 -11.46 -25.31
N ALA A 20 -6.97 -10.42 -24.91
CA ALA A 20 -6.27 -9.52 -25.82
C ALA A 20 -4.91 -10.07 -26.30
N THR A 21 -4.42 -11.19 -25.75
CA THR A 21 -3.31 -11.95 -26.34
C THR A 21 -3.86 -13.05 -27.24
N ASN A 22 -3.71 -12.79 -28.54
CA ASN A 22 -4.15 -13.58 -29.67
C ASN A 22 -3.45 -14.95 -29.72
N ASP A 23 -3.97 -15.96 -29.01
CA ASP A 23 -3.66 -17.36 -29.27
C ASP A 23 -4.85 -18.01 -29.98
N GLY A 24 -4.69 -18.21 -31.30
CA GLY A 24 -5.71 -18.63 -32.24
C GLY A 24 -6.26 -20.04 -32.03
N ARG A 25 -7.13 -20.23 -31.04
CA ARG A 25 -8.10 -21.32 -31.03
C ARG A 25 -9.48 -20.79 -30.72
N ALA A 26 -10.28 -20.69 -31.79
CA ALA A 26 -11.67 -20.32 -31.76
C ALA A 26 -12.50 -21.42 -31.10
N ASP A 27 -13.11 -21.11 -29.97
CA ASP A 27 -14.45 -21.61 -29.67
C ASP A 27 -15.11 -20.72 -28.60
N SER A 28 -16.16 -19.96 -28.96
CA SER A 28 -17.18 -19.51 -27.99
C SER A 28 -18.30 -18.70 -28.65
N ALA A 29 -19.52 -19.07 -28.26
CA ALA A 29 -20.74 -18.28 -28.46
C ALA A 29 -20.62 -16.88 -27.81
N ARG A 30 -20.94 -15.85 -28.61
CA ARG A 30 -20.84 -14.42 -28.27
C ARG A 30 -21.99 -13.97 -27.36
N ASP A 31 -21.72 -13.04 -26.45
CA ASP A 31 -22.74 -12.32 -25.66
C ASP A 31 -23.47 -11.24 -26.51
N ARG A 32 -24.55 -10.64 -26.00
CA ARG A 32 -25.32 -9.51 -26.59
C ARG A 32 -24.46 -8.28 -26.91
N THR A 33 -23.26 -8.19 -26.31
CA THR A 33 -22.24 -7.16 -26.58
C THR A 33 -21.11 -7.63 -27.53
N GLY A 34 -21.18 -8.87 -28.02
CA GLY A 34 -20.23 -9.45 -28.98
C GLY A 34 -18.93 -10.01 -28.39
N ARG A 35 -18.68 -9.89 -27.08
CA ARG A 35 -17.45 -10.41 -26.42
C ARG A 35 -17.64 -11.82 -25.87
N THR A 36 -16.63 -12.67 -26.06
CA THR A 36 -16.53 -13.97 -25.40
C THR A 36 -15.93 -13.76 -24.02
N ALA A 37 -16.51 -14.36 -22.98
CA ALA A 37 -15.95 -14.21 -21.64
C ALA A 37 -14.61 -14.95 -21.54
N PRO A 38 -13.59 -14.35 -20.93
CA PRO A 38 -12.32 -15.02 -20.75
C PRO A 38 -12.50 -16.24 -19.85
N HIS A 39 -11.73 -17.29 -20.12
CA HIS A 39 -11.48 -18.33 -19.13
C HIS A 39 -10.52 -17.79 -18.07
N GLY A 40 -10.60 -18.29 -16.84
CA GLY A 40 -9.78 -17.85 -15.72
C GLY A 40 -8.94 -18.98 -15.13
N HIS A 41 -8.04 -18.62 -14.23
CA HIS A 41 -7.37 -19.56 -13.35
C HIS A 41 -7.62 -19.15 -11.90
N LEU A 42 -7.94 -20.10 -11.05
CA LEU A 42 -8.04 -19.91 -9.62
C LEU A 42 -6.63 -20.05 -9.04
N ARG A 43 -6.05 -18.94 -8.58
CA ARG A 43 -4.71 -18.91 -7.97
C ARG A 43 -4.80 -19.38 -6.52
N VAL A 44 -4.35 -20.61 -6.26
CA VAL A 44 -4.48 -21.23 -4.93
C VAL A 44 -3.33 -20.87 -3.99
N GLU A 45 -2.17 -20.53 -4.54
CA GLU A 45 -0.98 -20.14 -3.77
C GLU A 45 -0.70 -18.63 -3.88
N GLY A 46 -1.44 -17.82 -3.14
CA GLY A 46 -1.08 -16.41 -2.90
C GLY A 46 -1.00 -15.56 -4.17
N CYS A 47 -2.00 -15.67 -5.06
CA CYS A 47 -2.13 -14.87 -6.29
C CYS A 47 -1.00 -15.07 -7.32
N VAL A 48 -0.22 -16.14 -7.18
CA VAL A 48 0.88 -16.47 -8.08
C VAL A 48 0.54 -17.75 -8.86
N PRO A 49 0.94 -17.88 -10.14
CA PRO A 49 0.75 -19.11 -10.88
C PRO A 49 1.43 -20.30 -10.19
N SER A 50 0.65 -21.35 -9.95
CA SER A 50 1.10 -22.61 -9.35
C SER A 50 0.59 -23.80 -10.16
N PRO A 51 1.30 -24.95 -10.17
CA PRO A 51 0.77 -26.17 -10.75
C PRO A 51 -0.61 -26.54 -10.20
N ASP A 52 -0.93 -26.18 -8.96
CA ASP A 52 -2.19 -26.55 -8.31
C ASP A 52 -3.37 -25.63 -8.64
N ASP A 53 -3.17 -24.64 -9.51
CA ASP A 53 -4.22 -23.74 -9.97
C ASP A 53 -5.30 -24.49 -10.77
N LEU A 54 -6.55 -24.03 -10.61
CA LEU A 54 -7.70 -24.61 -11.31
C LEU A 54 -8.13 -23.73 -12.47
N LEU A 55 -8.33 -24.33 -13.64
CA LEU A 55 -9.01 -23.67 -14.74
C LEU A 55 -10.46 -23.38 -14.34
N VAL A 56 -10.86 -22.12 -14.50
CA VAL A 56 -12.24 -21.67 -14.32
C VAL A 56 -12.87 -21.48 -15.70
N PRO A 57 -13.82 -22.36 -16.11
CA PRO A 57 -14.46 -22.25 -17.41
C PRO A 57 -15.18 -20.92 -17.59
N ALA A 58 -15.12 -20.37 -18.81
CA ALA A 58 -15.80 -19.11 -19.17
C ALA A 58 -17.32 -19.16 -18.90
N ALA A 59 -17.92 -20.34 -18.93
CA ALA A 59 -19.33 -20.55 -18.57
C ALA A 59 -19.61 -20.21 -17.10
N LEU A 60 -18.73 -20.60 -16.17
CA LEU A 60 -18.88 -20.26 -14.75
C LEU A 60 -18.63 -18.77 -14.49
N VAL A 61 -17.60 -18.21 -15.13
CA VAL A 61 -17.30 -16.76 -15.08
C VAL A 61 -18.53 -15.95 -15.49
N ARG A 62 -19.17 -16.32 -16.59
CA ARG A 62 -20.41 -15.66 -17.06
C ARG A 62 -21.60 -15.90 -16.15
N ARG A 63 -21.82 -17.16 -15.74
CA ARG A 63 -23.01 -17.57 -14.96
C ARG A 63 -23.10 -16.79 -13.66
N TYR A 64 -21.98 -16.60 -12.97
CA TYR A 64 -21.93 -15.94 -11.67
C TYR A 64 -21.43 -14.50 -11.73
N GLY A 65 -21.12 -13.96 -12.92
CA GLY A 65 -20.61 -12.60 -13.07
C GLY A 65 -19.26 -12.37 -12.38
N LEU A 66 -18.39 -13.38 -12.38
CA LEU A 66 -17.10 -13.34 -11.70
C LEU A 66 -16.15 -12.31 -12.35
N ARG A 67 -15.32 -11.69 -11.52
CA ARG A 67 -14.30 -10.70 -11.93
C ARG A 67 -12.93 -11.08 -11.36
N ALA A 68 -11.87 -10.62 -12.02
CA ALA A 68 -10.51 -10.80 -11.50
C ALA A 68 -10.42 -10.29 -10.04
N GLY A 69 -9.68 -10.98 -9.19
CA GLY A 69 -9.56 -10.67 -7.77
C GLY A 69 -10.62 -11.29 -6.86
N ASP A 70 -11.68 -11.90 -7.41
CA ASP A 70 -12.68 -12.60 -6.59
C ASP A 70 -12.05 -13.79 -5.86
N LEU A 71 -12.29 -13.90 -4.56
CA LEU A 71 -12.04 -15.11 -3.79
C LEU A 71 -13.13 -16.12 -4.13
N VAL A 72 -12.79 -17.15 -4.88
CA VAL A 72 -13.75 -18.17 -5.30
C VAL A 72 -13.47 -19.44 -4.52
N GLU A 73 -14.50 -19.93 -3.83
CA GLU A 73 -14.53 -21.27 -3.28
C GLU A 73 -15.39 -22.13 -4.20
N GLY A 74 -14.87 -23.25 -4.68
CA GLY A 74 -15.62 -24.08 -5.61
C GLY A 74 -15.28 -25.56 -5.53
N VAL A 75 -16.10 -26.34 -6.22
CA VAL A 75 -16.03 -27.78 -6.26
C VAL A 75 -15.16 -28.18 -7.45
N PRO A 76 -14.04 -28.90 -7.23
CA PRO A 76 -13.24 -29.45 -8.33
C PRO A 76 -14.09 -30.45 -9.15
N GLY A 77 -13.94 -30.41 -10.47
CA GLY A 77 -14.63 -31.34 -11.36
C GLY A 77 -13.86 -32.65 -11.59
N ASP A 78 -14.50 -33.55 -12.34
CA ASP A 78 -13.90 -34.85 -12.72
C ASP A 78 -12.68 -34.67 -13.62
N LYS A 79 -12.61 -33.57 -14.37
CA LYS A 79 -11.43 -33.19 -15.15
C LYS A 79 -10.37 -32.63 -14.19
N PRO A 80 -9.15 -33.18 -14.19
CA PRO A 80 -8.07 -32.69 -13.34
C PRO A 80 -7.85 -31.18 -13.50
N ARG A 81 -7.76 -30.47 -12.38
CA ARG A 81 -7.49 -29.02 -12.33
C ARG A 81 -8.52 -28.16 -13.09
N VAL A 82 -9.79 -28.59 -13.13
CA VAL A 82 -10.89 -27.79 -13.67
C VAL A 82 -11.96 -27.64 -12.61
N LEU A 83 -12.48 -26.42 -12.43
CA LEU A 83 -13.59 -26.16 -11.53
C LEU A 83 -14.92 -26.65 -12.16
N ALA A 84 -15.69 -27.46 -11.43
CA ALA A 84 -17.01 -27.90 -11.87
C ALA A 84 -18.10 -26.87 -11.54
N ASP A 85 -18.10 -26.35 -10.32
CA ASP A 85 -19.05 -25.31 -9.90
C ASP A 85 -18.47 -24.40 -8.83
N VAL A 86 -19.12 -23.26 -8.63
CA VAL A 86 -18.76 -22.26 -7.61
C VAL A 86 -19.69 -22.42 -6.41
N ALA A 87 -19.10 -22.56 -5.22
CA ALA A 87 -19.83 -22.68 -3.97
C ALA A 87 -20.00 -21.31 -3.30
N ARG A 88 -18.95 -20.47 -3.30
CA ARG A 88 -18.98 -19.11 -2.73
C ARG A 88 -18.10 -18.15 -3.51
N VAL A 89 -18.44 -16.87 -3.43
CA VAL A 89 -17.63 -15.76 -3.93
C VAL A 89 -17.47 -14.74 -2.80
N ASN A 90 -16.23 -14.49 -2.39
CA ASN A 90 -15.89 -13.61 -1.26
C ASN A 90 -16.64 -13.94 0.05
N GLY A 91 -16.97 -15.22 0.26
CA GLY A 91 -17.73 -15.70 1.42
C GLY A 91 -19.25 -15.67 1.27
N HIS A 92 -19.76 -15.08 0.18
CA HIS A 92 -21.19 -14.93 -0.12
C HIS A 92 -21.69 -15.97 -1.12
N ALA A 93 -23.02 -16.03 -1.28
CA ALA A 93 -23.64 -16.90 -2.29
C ALA A 93 -23.18 -16.47 -3.70
N PRO A 94 -22.86 -17.41 -4.61
CA PRO A 94 -22.33 -17.09 -5.94
C PRO A 94 -23.22 -16.16 -6.78
N GLN A 95 -24.53 -16.19 -6.54
CA GLN A 95 -25.52 -15.39 -7.26
C GLN A 95 -25.43 -13.90 -6.92
N GLU A 96 -24.93 -13.54 -5.73
CA GLU A 96 -24.80 -12.16 -5.27
C GLU A 96 -23.60 -11.45 -5.93
N ALA A 97 -22.61 -12.20 -6.42
CA ALA A 97 -21.39 -11.66 -7.01
C ALA A 97 -21.66 -10.77 -8.24
N GLY A 98 -22.71 -11.08 -9.01
CA GLY A 98 -23.08 -10.33 -10.21
C GLY A 98 -23.84 -9.02 -9.95
N SER A 99 -24.44 -8.85 -8.77
CA SER A 99 -25.27 -7.67 -8.44
C SER A 99 -24.53 -6.53 -7.74
N ARG A 100 -23.32 -6.79 -7.23
CA ARG A 100 -22.54 -5.76 -6.52
C ARG A 100 -22.03 -4.68 -7.49
N ALA A 101 -21.90 -3.45 -6.98
CA ALA A 101 -21.41 -2.32 -7.76
C ALA A 101 -20.00 -2.58 -8.33
N ARG A 102 -19.65 -1.89 -9.42
CA ARG A 102 -18.28 -1.92 -9.93
C ARG A 102 -17.47 -0.85 -9.23
N PHE A 103 -16.25 -1.20 -8.83
CA PHE A 103 -15.33 -0.29 -8.16
C PHE A 103 -15.17 1.02 -8.94
N GLY A 104 -15.11 0.94 -10.28
CA GLY A 104 -14.99 2.11 -11.16
C GLY A 104 -16.16 3.10 -11.07
N ASP A 105 -17.34 2.62 -10.71
CA ASP A 105 -18.59 3.40 -10.64
C ASP A 105 -18.79 4.03 -9.25
N LEU A 106 -18.00 3.62 -8.24
CA LEU A 106 -18.05 4.18 -6.89
C LEU A 106 -17.50 5.60 -6.84
N THR A 107 -18.16 6.47 -6.09
CA THR A 107 -17.82 7.89 -5.96
C THR A 107 -16.57 8.06 -5.09
N PRO A 108 -15.45 8.59 -5.63
CA PRO A 108 -14.22 8.79 -4.87
C PRO A 108 -14.31 10.01 -3.96
N LEU A 109 -13.96 9.84 -2.68
CA LEU A 109 -13.89 10.91 -1.69
C LEU A 109 -12.50 11.05 -1.07
N HIS A 110 -12.24 12.21 -0.46
CA HIS A 110 -11.11 12.36 0.45
C HIS A 110 -11.32 11.51 1.71
N PRO A 111 -10.24 10.92 2.27
CA PRO A 111 -10.31 10.24 3.56
C PRO A 111 -10.86 11.16 4.66
N ARG A 112 -11.76 10.61 5.48
CA ARG A 112 -12.41 11.32 6.62
C ARG A 112 -12.26 10.59 7.94
N GLU A 113 -12.00 9.28 7.91
CA GLU A 113 -11.74 8.48 9.09
C GLU A 113 -10.24 8.20 9.18
N ARG A 114 -9.65 8.52 10.32
CA ARG A 114 -8.22 8.34 10.59
C ARG A 114 -7.92 6.90 10.98
N LEU A 115 -6.90 6.32 10.36
CA LEU A 115 -6.22 5.11 10.83
C LEU A 115 -5.21 5.52 11.90
N ARG A 116 -5.54 5.33 13.18
CA ARG A 116 -4.65 5.66 14.29
C ARG A 116 -3.64 4.53 14.47
N LEU A 117 -2.36 4.86 14.47
CA LEU A 117 -1.26 3.89 14.43
C LEU A 117 -0.57 3.73 15.79
N GLU A 118 -0.67 4.72 16.66
CA GLU A 118 -0.23 4.64 18.04
C GLU A 118 -0.88 3.46 18.75
N THR A 119 -0.06 2.58 19.34
CA THR A 119 -0.51 1.44 20.15
C THR A 119 0.01 1.56 21.59
N THR A 120 1.28 1.23 21.81
CA THR A 120 1.95 1.31 23.11
C THR A 120 3.04 2.39 23.10
N ALA A 121 3.39 2.88 24.29
CA ALA A 121 4.32 4.01 24.45
C ALA A 121 5.71 3.77 23.82
N ASP A 122 6.17 2.52 23.78
CA ASP A 122 7.44 2.08 23.20
C ASP A 122 7.44 2.04 21.65
N ARG A 123 6.26 2.04 21.02
CA ARG A 123 6.10 2.06 19.55
C ARG A 123 6.22 3.48 19.02
N VAL A 124 7.40 4.06 19.22
CA VAL A 124 7.70 5.46 18.90
C VAL A 124 7.51 5.76 17.41
N ALA A 125 7.77 4.81 16.51
CA ALA A 125 7.62 5.02 15.08
C ALA A 125 6.19 5.33 14.66
N THR A 126 5.21 4.55 15.13
CA THR A 126 3.82 4.76 14.76
C THR A 126 3.27 6.04 15.39
N ARG A 127 3.73 6.36 16.61
CA ARG A 127 3.46 7.65 17.27
C ARG A 127 3.98 8.83 16.44
N VAL A 128 5.20 8.76 15.92
CA VAL A 128 5.79 9.80 15.06
C VAL A 128 5.00 9.94 13.76
N VAL A 129 4.63 8.83 13.10
CA VAL A 129 3.81 8.88 11.88
C VAL A 129 2.46 9.57 12.15
N ASP A 130 1.81 9.23 13.26
CA ASP A 130 0.54 9.84 13.67
C ASP A 130 0.63 11.37 13.90
N LEU A 131 1.79 11.88 14.29
CA LEU A 131 2.01 13.31 14.52
C LEU A 131 2.46 14.04 13.24
N VAL A 132 3.20 13.37 12.36
CA VAL A 132 3.87 14.01 11.22
C VAL A 132 3.06 13.88 9.93
N ALA A 133 2.47 12.72 9.69
CA ALA A 133 1.73 12.39 8.47
C ALA A 133 0.54 11.46 8.80
N PRO A 134 -0.55 11.99 9.38
CA PRO A 134 -1.75 11.21 9.72
C PRO A 134 -2.29 10.45 8.50
N ILE A 135 -2.70 9.20 8.69
CA ILE A 135 -3.18 8.33 7.61
C ILE A 135 -4.69 8.15 7.76
N GLY A 136 -5.44 8.27 6.66
CA GLY A 136 -6.87 8.00 6.64
C GLY A 136 -7.25 6.72 5.88
N LYS A 137 -8.46 6.23 6.13
CA LYS A 137 -9.11 5.19 5.32
C LYS A 137 -9.34 5.70 3.90
N GLY A 138 -8.63 5.12 2.93
CA GLY A 138 -8.60 5.57 1.54
C GLY A 138 -7.36 6.40 1.15
N GLN A 139 -6.35 6.49 2.02
CA GLN A 139 -5.13 7.26 1.76
C GLN A 139 -4.28 6.65 0.63
N ARG A 140 -3.65 7.52 -0.18
CA ARG A 140 -2.57 7.19 -1.13
C ARG A 140 -1.25 7.72 -0.58
N GLY A 141 -0.60 6.92 0.25
CA GLY A 141 0.64 7.29 0.94
C GLY A 141 1.89 6.76 0.24
N LEU A 142 2.90 7.63 0.10
CA LEU A 142 4.23 7.28 -0.35
C LEU A 142 5.20 7.30 0.83
N ILE A 143 5.86 6.17 1.10
CA ILE A 143 6.97 6.09 2.05
C ILE A 143 8.26 6.22 1.24
N VAL A 144 8.80 7.43 1.20
CA VAL A 144 9.98 7.79 0.40
C VAL A 144 11.22 7.45 1.21
N ALA A 145 11.94 6.42 0.80
CA ALA A 145 12.99 5.83 1.62
C ALA A 145 14.28 5.59 0.79
N PRO A 146 15.41 6.22 1.16
CA PRO A 146 16.71 5.77 0.72
C PRO A 146 16.98 4.33 1.18
N PRO A 147 17.87 3.58 0.48
CA PRO A 147 18.34 2.29 0.98
C PRO A 147 18.87 2.37 2.42
N ARG A 148 18.63 1.32 3.21
CA ARG A 148 19.12 1.15 4.60
C ARG A 148 18.58 2.15 5.64
N THR A 149 17.44 2.79 5.39
CA THR A 149 16.79 3.73 6.34
C THR A 149 15.76 3.10 7.28
N GLY A 150 15.55 1.78 7.19
CA GLY A 150 14.59 1.07 8.04
C GLY A 150 13.18 0.92 7.46
N LYS A 151 13.00 1.05 6.13
CA LYS A 151 11.70 0.90 5.44
C LYS A 151 10.92 -0.34 5.88
N THR A 152 11.58 -1.49 5.96
CA THR A 152 10.95 -2.79 6.23
C THR A 152 10.47 -2.87 7.69
N VAL A 153 11.26 -2.32 8.61
CA VAL A 153 10.89 -2.25 10.04
C VAL A 153 9.69 -1.34 10.23
N LEU A 154 9.68 -0.18 9.56
CA LEU A 154 8.55 0.75 9.59
C LEU A 154 7.29 0.09 9.03
N LEU A 155 7.36 -0.55 7.85
CA LEU A 155 6.21 -1.25 7.27
C LEU A 155 5.63 -2.32 8.19
N LYS A 156 6.46 -3.11 8.86
CA LYS A 156 5.99 -4.09 9.86
C LYS A 156 5.30 -3.43 11.04
N GLN A 157 5.82 -2.31 11.53
CA GLN A 157 5.21 -1.58 12.63
C GLN A 157 3.86 -0.98 12.23
N LEU A 158 3.75 -0.47 11.01
CA LEU A 158 2.46 -0.02 10.45
C LEU A 158 1.48 -1.17 10.31
N ALA A 159 1.91 -2.32 9.77
CA ALA A 159 1.10 -3.52 9.66
C ALA A 159 0.57 -4.01 11.01
N ALA A 160 1.45 -4.08 12.01
CA ALA A 160 1.07 -4.49 13.36
C ALA A 160 0.07 -3.51 13.99
N ALA A 161 0.32 -2.20 13.87
CA ALA A 161 -0.57 -1.18 14.39
C ALA A 161 -1.96 -1.20 13.73
N VAL A 162 -2.04 -1.39 12.41
CA VAL A 162 -3.32 -1.57 11.72
C VAL A 162 -4.03 -2.82 12.23
N ALA A 163 -3.34 -3.94 12.38
CA ALA A 163 -3.95 -5.17 12.89
C ALA A 163 -4.40 -5.09 14.37
N ASP A 164 -3.74 -4.26 15.18
CA ASP A 164 -4.11 -4.02 16.58
C ASP A 164 -5.27 -3.04 16.73
N ASN A 165 -5.18 -1.89 16.08
CA ASN A 165 -6.13 -0.78 16.27
C ASN A 165 -7.33 -0.84 15.32
N HIS A 166 -7.17 -1.50 14.17
CA HIS A 166 -8.16 -1.57 13.11
C HIS A 166 -8.37 -3.03 12.63
N PRO A 167 -8.78 -3.96 13.52
CA PRO A 167 -9.00 -5.36 13.17
C PRO A 167 -10.13 -5.55 12.14
N GLU A 168 -10.98 -4.54 11.94
CA GLU A 168 -12.01 -4.52 10.90
C GLU A 168 -11.44 -4.32 9.49
N CYS A 169 -10.23 -3.75 9.37
CA CYS A 169 -9.58 -3.55 8.09
C CYS A 169 -8.96 -4.85 7.56
N HIS A 170 -9.18 -5.15 6.29
CA HIS A 170 -8.49 -6.23 5.60
C HIS A 170 -7.06 -5.80 5.26
N LEU A 171 -6.09 -6.28 6.04
CA LEU A 171 -4.67 -5.96 5.85
C LEU A 171 -4.03 -6.88 4.79
N MET A 172 -3.50 -6.27 3.74
CA MET A 172 -2.73 -6.92 2.68
C MET A 172 -1.32 -6.35 2.62
N VAL A 173 -0.32 -7.22 2.47
CA VAL A 173 1.06 -6.84 2.21
C VAL A 173 1.51 -7.46 0.90
N VAL A 174 1.96 -6.63 -0.03
CA VAL A 174 2.43 -7.04 -1.36
C VAL A 174 3.94 -6.76 -1.45
N LEU A 175 4.71 -7.82 -1.63
CA LEU A 175 6.17 -7.75 -1.75
C LEU A 175 6.60 -8.13 -3.18
N LEU A 176 7.31 -7.23 -3.85
CA LEU A 176 7.73 -7.40 -5.24
C LEU A 176 9.25 -7.31 -5.32
N ASP A 177 9.86 -8.26 -6.03
CA ASP A 177 11.30 -8.28 -6.33
C ASP A 177 12.16 -8.12 -5.05
N GLU A 178 11.69 -8.73 -3.95
CA GLU A 178 12.39 -8.74 -2.65
C GLU A 178 13.01 -10.11 -2.38
N ARG A 179 13.91 -10.17 -1.40
CA ARG A 179 14.62 -11.40 -1.04
C ARG A 179 13.70 -12.42 -0.33
N PRO A 180 13.84 -13.73 -0.61
CA PRO A 180 13.00 -14.77 0.01
C PRO A 180 13.01 -14.77 1.55
N GLU A 181 14.15 -14.47 2.17
CA GLU A 181 14.28 -14.37 3.62
C GLU A 181 13.48 -13.20 4.21
N GLU A 182 13.43 -12.07 3.51
CA GLU A 182 12.63 -10.89 3.91
C GLU A 182 11.13 -11.16 3.75
N VAL A 183 10.73 -11.90 2.71
CA VAL A 183 9.35 -12.37 2.52
C VAL A 183 8.92 -13.30 3.65
N THR A 184 9.78 -14.25 4.02
CA THR A 184 9.50 -15.21 5.11
C THR A 184 9.33 -14.49 6.44
N ASP A 185 10.22 -13.55 6.73
CA ASP A 185 10.18 -12.72 7.93
C ASP A 185 8.91 -11.86 7.98
N MET A 186 8.48 -11.26 6.86
CA MET A 186 7.20 -10.54 6.78
C MET A 186 6.00 -11.45 7.04
N ARG A 187 5.95 -12.64 6.43
CA ARG A 187 4.88 -13.63 6.63
C ARG A 187 4.72 -14.07 8.08
N ARG A 188 5.83 -14.18 8.81
CA ARG A 188 5.83 -14.55 10.24
C ARG A 188 5.47 -13.40 11.16
N SER A 189 5.70 -12.15 10.72
CA SER A 189 5.53 -10.96 11.55
C SER A 189 4.15 -10.31 11.42
N VAL A 190 3.52 -10.41 10.25
CA VAL A 190 2.28 -9.68 9.94
C VAL A 190 1.05 -10.58 10.10
N ARG A 191 0.07 -10.11 10.88
CA ARG A 191 -1.27 -10.70 10.96
C ARG A 191 -2.14 -10.14 9.84
N GLY A 192 -1.98 -10.68 8.65
CA GLY A 192 -2.69 -10.25 7.45
C GLY A 192 -2.32 -11.10 6.25
N GLU A 193 -2.88 -10.77 5.09
CA GLU A 193 -2.60 -11.47 3.84
C GLU A 193 -1.26 -11.01 3.27
N VAL A 194 -0.28 -11.90 3.12
CA VAL A 194 1.05 -11.57 2.56
C VAL A 194 1.25 -12.23 1.21
N LEU A 195 1.16 -11.41 0.16
CA LEU A 195 1.35 -11.77 -1.24
C LEU A 195 2.76 -11.38 -1.68
N ALA A 196 3.51 -12.28 -2.32
CA ALA A 196 4.90 -12.00 -2.66
C ALA A 196 5.35 -12.63 -3.98
N SER A 197 6.16 -11.88 -4.73
CA SER A 197 6.92 -12.38 -5.89
C SER A 197 8.37 -11.96 -5.71
N THR A 198 9.21 -12.92 -5.35
CA THR A 198 10.66 -12.76 -5.09
C THR A 198 11.46 -12.42 -6.34
N PHE A 199 12.68 -11.88 -6.17
CA PHE A 199 13.55 -11.35 -7.24
C PHE A 199 13.97 -12.35 -8.34
N ASP A 200 13.85 -13.65 -8.07
CA ASP A 200 14.16 -14.73 -9.01
C ASP A 200 13.09 -14.92 -10.09
N ARG A 201 11.93 -14.25 -9.94
CA ARG A 201 10.82 -14.32 -10.88
C ARG A 201 10.94 -13.25 -11.98
N PRO A 202 10.38 -13.49 -13.18
CA PRO A 202 10.44 -12.51 -14.26
C PRO A 202 9.59 -11.27 -13.97
N PRO A 203 9.92 -10.10 -14.56
CA PRO A 203 9.17 -8.85 -14.38
C PRO A 203 7.66 -8.96 -14.57
N LYS A 204 7.22 -9.75 -15.56
CA LYS A 204 5.79 -9.99 -15.84
C LYS A 204 5.06 -10.66 -14.65
N ALA A 205 5.75 -11.47 -13.86
CA ALA A 205 5.17 -12.08 -12.66
C ALA A 205 4.93 -11.05 -11.55
N HIS A 206 5.84 -10.09 -11.37
CA HIS A 206 5.65 -8.98 -10.42
C HIS A 206 4.44 -8.13 -10.80
N ILE A 207 4.31 -7.80 -12.09
CA ILE A 207 3.18 -7.04 -12.62
C ILE A 207 1.87 -7.79 -12.37
N ALA A 208 1.80 -9.07 -12.77
CA ALA A 208 0.59 -9.88 -12.60
C ALA A 208 0.16 -9.99 -11.13
N LEU A 209 1.11 -10.22 -10.21
CA LEU A 209 0.82 -10.28 -8.78
C LEU A 209 0.27 -8.95 -8.26
N ALA A 210 0.90 -7.83 -8.62
CA ALA A 210 0.49 -6.51 -8.17
C ALA A 210 -0.91 -6.14 -8.70
N GLU A 211 -1.18 -6.42 -9.97
CA GLU A 211 -2.49 -6.19 -10.59
C GLU A 211 -3.57 -7.03 -9.95
N LEU A 212 -3.32 -8.33 -9.75
CA LEU A 212 -4.29 -9.23 -9.13
C LEU A 212 -4.55 -8.89 -7.65
N ALA A 213 -3.51 -8.49 -6.90
CA ALA A 213 -3.66 -8.04 -5.51
C ALA A 213 -4.53 -6.79 -5.41
N VAL A 214 -4.35 -5.82 -6.31
CA VAL A 214 -5.20 -4.61 -6.33
C VAL A 214 -6.62 -4.93 -6.81
N GLU A 215 -6.81 -5.83 -7.78
CA GLU A 215 -8.16 -6.26 -8.16
C GLU A 215 -8.87 -6.95 -6.99
N ARG A 216 -8.18 -7.81 -6.24
CA ARG A 216 -8.70 -8.41 -5.01
C ARG A 216 -9.11 -7.35 -3.98
N ALA A 217 -8.27 -6.36 -3.74
CA ALA A 217 -8.60 -5.24 -2.86
C ALA A 217 -9.85 -4.49 -3.33
N LYS A 218 -10.00 -4.25 -4.64
CA LYS A 218 -11.21 -3.62 -5.21
C LYS A 218 -12.47 -4.44 -4.97
N ARG A 219 -12.41 -5.78 -5.11
CA ARG A 219 -13.56 -6.66 -4.84
C ARG A 219 -14.03 -6.55 -3.38
N LEU A 220 -13.10 -6.45 -2.43
CA LEU A 220 -13.41 -6.24 -1.02
C LEU A 220 -14.02 -4.86 -0.75
N VAL A 221 -13.53 -3.80 -1.41
CA VAL A 221 -14.12 -2.45 -1.29
C VAL A 221 -15.53 -2.37 -1.87
N GLU A 222 -15.79 -3.07 -2.98
CA GLU A 222 -17.14 -3.20 -3.57
C GLU A 222 -18.14 -3.86 -2.60
N GLU A 223 -17.66 -4.59 -1.60
CA GLU A 223 -18.44 -5.24 -0.53
C GLU A 223 -18.52 -4.39 0.75
N GLY A 224 -18.06 -3.14 0.71
CA GLY A 224 -18.10 -2.25 1.86
C GLY A 224 -16.94 -2.40 2.85
N ARG A 225 -15.90 -3.19 2.52
CA ARG A 225 -14.77 -3.42 3.43
C ARG A 225 -13.68 -2.36 3.27
N ASP A 226 -13.09 -1.97 4.40
CA ASP A 226 -11.86 -1.19 4.41
C ASP A 226 -10.65 -2.09 4.20
N VAL A 227 -9.84 -1.78 3.19
CA VAL A 227 -8.63 -2.51 2.84
C VAL A 227 -7.41 -1.62 3.07
N VAL A 228 -6.40 -2.15 3.75
CA VAL A 228 -5.10 -1.51 3.89
C VAL A 228 -4.06 -2.35 3.15
N LEU A 229 -3.52 -1.81 2.05
CA LEU A 229 -2.51 -2.46 1.22
C LEU A 229 -1.15 -1.80 1.42
N LEU A 230 -0.21 -2.55 1.98
CA LEU A 230 1.19 -2.16 2.11
C LEU A 230 1.99 -2.72 0.93
N LEU A 231 2.59 -1.87 0.11
CA LEU A 231 3.31 -2.28 -1.11
C LEU A 231 4.82 -1.98 -0.99
N ASP A 232 5.63 -3.03 -1.07
CA ASP A 232 7.10 -2.93 -1.09
C ASP A 232 7.67 -3.59 -2.36
N SER A 233 7.99 -2.85 -3.43
CA SER A 233 7.89 -1.39 -3.55
C SER A 233 7.32 -0.96 -4.90
N LEU A 234 6.80 0.27 -4.95
CA LEU A 234 6.27 0.86 -6.17
C LEU A 234 7.38 1.15 -7.19
N THR A 235 8.60 1.49 -6.73
CA THR A 235 9.79 1.62 -7.61
C THR A 235 10.11 0.31 -8.31
N ARG A 236 10.09 -0.82 -7.60
CA ARG A 236 10.32 -2.14 -8.20
C ARG A 236 9.24 -2.50 -9.21
N LEU A 237 7.98 -2.13 -8.94
CA LEU A 237 6.89 -2.28 -9.90
C LEU A 237 7.13 -1.44 -11.17
N CYS A 238 7.52 -0.17 -11.04
CA CYS A 238 7.89 0.69 -12.18
C CYS A 238 9.01 0.07 -13.02
N ARG A 239 10.08 -0.43 -12.38
CA ARG A 239 11.15 -1.16 -13.07
C ARG A 239 10.63 -2.39 -13.80
N ALA A 240 9.71 -3.15 -13.21
CA ALA A 240 9.13 -4.32 -13.85
C ALA A 240 8.33 -3.97 -15.11
N TYR A 241 7.51 -2.91 -15.07
CA TYR A 241 6.81 -2.40 -16.26
C TYR A 241 7.78 -1.89 -17.32
N ASN A 242 8.81 -1.14 -16.92
CA ASN A 242 9.83 -0.63 -17.85
C ASN A 242 10.58 -1.76 -18.56
N ASN A 243 10.99 -2.79 -17.81
CA ASN A 243 11.69 -3.96 -18.36
C ASN A 243 10.79 -4.85 -19.21
N SER A 244 9.46 -4.74 -19.05
CA SER A 244 8.47 -5.48 -19.85
C SER A 244 7.96 -4.69 -21.06
N ALA A 245 8.30 -3.40 -21.17
CA ALA A 245 7.89 -2.56 -22.27
C ALA A 245 8.64 -2.95 -23.56
N SER A 246 7.90 -3.05 -24.67
CA SER A 246 8.49 -3.31 -25.99
C SER A 246 9.33 -2.11 -26.44
N SER A 247 10.50 -2.35 -27.01
CA SER A 247 11.55 -1.35 -27.32
C SER A 247 11.21 -0.31 -28.42
N GLY A 248 9.94 -0.02 -28.68
CA GLY A 248 9.46 0.90 -29.73
C GLY A 248 8.92 2.24 -29.22
N GLY A 249 8.88 2.46 -27.90
CA GLY A 249 8.39 3.70 -27.29
C GLY A 249 9.41 4.84 -27.26
N ARG A 250 8.96 6.04 -26.90
CA ARG A 250 9.84 7.18 -26.64
C ARG A 250 10.54 6.97 -25.29
N THR A 251 11.85 6.75 -25.33
CA THR A 251 12.70 6.65 -24.14
C THR A 251 13.02 8.04 -23.61
N LEU A 252 12.71 8.26 -22.33
CA LEU A 252 13.01 9.48 -21.58
C LEU A 252 14.41 9.42 -20.97
N SER A 253 14.86 10.54 -20.42
CA SER A 253 16.12 10.62 -19.66
C SER A 253 16.15 9.56 -18.56
N GLY A 254 17.26 8.82 -18.46
CA GLY A 254 17.41 7.72 -17.51
C GLY A 254 17.00 6.33 -18.04
N GLY A 255 16.63 6.20 -19.32
CA GLY A 255 16.31 4.89 -19.91
C GLY A 255 14.90 4.40 -19.60
N VAL A 256 14.00 5.33 -19.25
CA VAL A 256 12.61 5.04 -18.90
C VAL A 256 11.73 5.13 -20.14
N ASP A 257 10.97 4.09 -20.44
CA ASP A 257 9.91 4.14 -21.43
C ASP A 257 8.75 5.02 -20.92
N ALA A 258 8.29 5.98 -21.73
CA ALA A 258 7.25 6.94 -21.34
C ALA A 258 5.91 6.28 -20.93
N GLY A 259 5.61 5.09 -21.45
CA GLY A 259 4.40 4.34 -21.12
C GLY A 259 4.52 3.49 -19.85
N SER A 260 5.74 3.16 -19.42
CA SER A 260 6.00 2.23 -18.31
C SER A 260 5.40 2.66 -16.97
N VAL A 261 5.24 3.97 -16.74
CA VAL A 261 4.73 4.50 -15.47
C VAL A 261 3.20 4.53 -15.40
N GLN A 262 2.50 4.38 -16.53
CA GLN A 262 1.03 4.43 -16.59
C GLN A 262 0.37 3.31 -15.77
N GLY A 263 0.88 2.09 -15.87
CA GLY A 263 0.39 0.94 -15.09
C GLY A 263 0.51 1.15 -13.58
N PRO A 264 1.72 1.44 -13.06
CA PRO A 264 1.93 1.78 -11.65
C PRO A 264 1.08 2.96 -11.16
N LYS A 265 0.95 4.04 -11.95
CA LYS A 265 0.08 5.19 -11.59
C LYS A 265 -1.38 4.78 -11.49
N ARG A 266 -1.88 3.97 -12.42
CA ARG A 266 -3.26 3.44 -12.38
C ARG A 266 -3.50 2.57 -11.14
N LEU A 267 -2.54 1.71 -10.79
CA LEU A 267 -2.62 0.84 -9.61
C LEU A 267 -2.62 1.66 -8.31
N PHE A 268 -1.64 2.56 -8.16
CA PHE A 268 -1.54 3.42 -6.98
C PHE A 268 -2.71 4.40 -6.87
N GLY A 269 -3.18 4.92 -8.00
CA GLY A 269 -4.36 5.79 -8.08
C GLY A 269 -5.68 5.09 -7.75
N ALA A 270 -5.71 3.75 -7.65
CA ALA A 270 -6.90 3.02 -7.24
C ALA A 270 -7.24 3.26 -5.76
N ALA A 271 -6.28 3.63 -4.91
CA ALA A 271 -6.55 3.88 -3.50
C ALA A 271 -7.40 5.16 -3.30
N ARG A 272 -8.53 4.99 -2.62
CA ARG A 272 -9.55 6.03 -2.36
C ARG A 272 -10.53 5.56 -1.30
N LEU A 273 -11.20 6.50 -0.66
CA LEU A 273 -12.47 6.24 0.01
C LEU A 273 -13.58 6.20 -1.04
N ALA A 274 -14.44 5.19 -1.02
CA ALA A 274 -15.64 5.14 -1.83
C ALA A 274 -16.86 5.51 -0.96
N GLU A 275 -17.74 6.38 -1.45
CA GLU A 275 -18.94 6.80 -0.70
C GLU A 275 -19.92 5.64 -0.49
N GLU A 276 -20.14 4.83 -1.52
CA GLU A 276 -21.10 3.72 -1.54
C GLU A 276 -20.46 2.36 -1.20
N GLY A 277 -19.17 2.34 -0.89
CA GLY A 277 -18.40 1.13 -0.58
C GLY A 277 -17.53 1.32 0.64
N GLY A 278 -16.45 0.54 0.73
CA GLY A 278 -15.43 0.73 1.77
C GLY A 278 -14.34 1.70 1.32
N SER A 279 -13.13 1.49 1.82
CA SER A 279 -11.95 2.26 1.40
C SER A 279 -10.80 1.36 0.96
N LEU A 280 -10.03 1.82 -0.04
CA LEU A 280 -8.74 1.23 -0.38
C LEU A 280 -7.64 2.20 0.05
N THR A 281 -6.97 1.89 1.15
CA THR A 281 -5.77 2.59 1.61
C THR A 281 -4.55 1.89 1.01
N MET A 282 -3.65 2.64 0.36
CA MET A 282 -2.39 2.10 -0.14
C MET A 282 -1.21 2.91 0.38
N LEU A 283 -0.32 2.23 1.11
CA LEU A 283 0.96 2.77 1.56
C LEU A 283 2.07 2.06 0.82
N ALA A 284 2.73 2.77 -0.09
CA ALA A 284 3.72 2.18 -0.97
C ALA A 284 5.10 2.78 -0.72
N THR A 285 6.13 1.93 -0.61
CA THR A 285 7.50 2.42 -0.53
C THR A 285 7.98 2.85 -1.92
N VAL A 286 8.75 3.93 -1.95
CA VAL A 286 9.45 4.42 -3.13
C VAL A 286 10.91 4.66 -2.76
N LEU A 287 11.81 4.06 -3.53
CA LEU A 287 13.25 4.21 -3.36
C LEU A 287 13.71 5.53 -3.99
N VAL A 288 14.51 6.28 -3.25
CA VAL A 288 15.20 7.49 -3.71
C VAL A 288 16.68 7.40 -3.36
N GLU A 289 17.50 8.29 -3.92
CA GLU A 289 18.94 8.33 -3.66
C GLU A 289 19.65 7.00 -3.95
N THR A 290 19.17 6.25 -4.94
CA THR A 290 19.74 4.97 -5.38
C THR A 290 20.91 5.16 -6.36
N GLY A 291 21.10 6.39 -6.84
CA GLY A 291 22.02 6.72 -7.95
C GLY A 291 21.42 6.48 -9.34
N SER A 292 20.17 5.98 -9.42
CA SER A 292 19.46 5.75 -10.68
C SER A 292 18.58 6.93 -11.05
N ARG A 293 18.88 7.59 -12.18
CA ARG A 293 18.02 8.65 -12.75
C ARG A 293 16.61 8.14 -13.08
N ALA A 294 16.46 6.86 -13.41
CA ALA A 294 15.15 6.26 -13.65
C ALA A 294 14.30 6.23 -12.37
N ASP A 295 14.90 5.92 -11.22
CA ASP A 295 14.16 5.89 -9.95
C ASP A 295 13.73 7.29 -9.52
N ASP A 296 14.59 8.29 -9.71
CA ASP A 296 14.25 9.70 -9.46
C ASP A 296 13.06 10.14 -10.34
N TYR A 297 13.07 9.74 -11.63
CA TYR A 297 11.94 9.99 -12.53
C TYR A 297 10.65 9.30 -12.08
N TYR A 298 10.72 8.02 -11.69
CA TYR A 298 9.55 7.30 -11.16
C TYR A 298 8.99 8.00 -9.92
N PHE A 299 9.85 8.43 -9.01
CA PHE A 299 9.42 9.13 -7.80
C PHE A 299 8.65 10.42 -8.13
N GLU A 300 9.18 11.28 -9.01
CA GLU A 300 8.53 12.54 -9.38
C GLU A 300 7.16 12.30 -10.05
N GLU A 301 7.05 11.30 -10.92
CA GLU A 301 5.77 10.93 -11.54
C GLU A 301 4.73 10.42 -10.53
N LEU A 302 5.16 9.60 -9.57
CA LEU A 302 4.28 9.00 -8.57
C LEU A 302 3.87 10.02 -7.49
N LYS A 303 4.74 10.97 -7.16
CA LYS A 303 4.48 12.07 -6.22
C LYS A 303 3.23 12.85 -6.59
N SER A 304 3.00 13.07 -7.90
CA SER A 304 1.80 13.75 -8.40
C SER A 304 0.48 13.00 -8.11
N THR A 305 0.56 11.69 -7.89
CA THR A 305 -0.60 10.79 -7.70
C THR A 305 -0.97 10.61 -6.21
N GLY A 306 0.05 10.67 -5.34
CA GLY A 306 -0.10 10.51 -3.89
C GLY A 306 -0.72 11.74 -3.21
N ASN A 307 -1.28 11.52 -2.02
CA ASN A 307 -1.82 12.57 -1.15
C ASN A 307 -1.26 12.52 0.28
N MET A 308 -0.33 11.60 0.57
CA MET A 308 0.53 11.61 1.75
C MET A 308 1.95 11.24 1.35
N GLU A 309 2.94 11.93 1.93
CA GLU A 309 4.35 11.61 1.81
C GLU A 309 4.94 11.44 3.21
N LEU A 310 5.65 10.34 3.45
CA LEU A 310 6.48 10.12 4.64
C LEU A 310 7.90 9.87 4.17
N ARG A 311 8.80 10.80 4.43
CA ARG A 311 10.20 10.73 3.99
C ARG A 311 11.09 10.20 5.08
N LEU A 312 12.00 9.29 4.71
CA LEU A 312 13.08 8.83 5.57
C LEU A 312 14.39 9.49 5.17
N ASP A 313 15.22 9.85 6.16
CA ASP A 313 16.53 10.47 5.96
C ASP A 313 17.66 9.45 6.23
N ARG A 314 18.57 9.32 5.26
CA ARG A 314 19.78 8.52 5.39
C ARG A 314 20.69 9.02 6.51
N ARG A 315 20.82 10.33 6.70
CA ARG A 315 21.70 10.93 7.73
C ARG A 315 21.27 10.54 9.14
N LEU A 316 19.97 10.53 9.39
CA LEU A 316 19.40 10.06 10.67
C LEU A 316 19.68 8.57 10.87
N ALA A 317 19.49 7.76 9.83
CA ALA A 317 19.75 6.32 9.89
C ALA A 317 21.24 6.01 10.12
N ASP A 318 22.16 6.72 9.47
CA ASP A 318 23.61 6.57 9.64
C ASP A 318 24.05 6.91 11.07
N ARG A 319 23.39 7.89 11.71
CA ARG A 319 23.54 8.23 13.13
C ARG A 319 22.79 7.30 14.08
N ARG A 320 22.11 6.27 13.56
CA ARG A 320 21.28 5.30 14.30
C ARG A 320 20.09 5.93 15.04
N VAL A 321 19.57 7.03 14.53
CA VAL A 321 18.34 7.68 15.04
C VAL A 321 17.14 7.06 14.31
N PHE A 322 16.32 6.32 15.05
CA PHE A 322 15.12 5.65 14.52
C PHE A 322 13.85 6.03 15.30
N PRO A 323 12.68 6.16 14.63
CA PRO A 323 12.47 6.08 13.17
C PRO A 323 13.20 7.21 12.43
N ALA A 324 13.81 6.93 11.28
CA ALA A 324 14.62 7.92 10.56
C ALA A 324 13.74 8.86 9.71
N VAL A 325 12.69 9.45 10.29
CA VAL A 325 11.69 10.26 9.57
C VAL A 325 12.15 11.72 9.47
N ASP A 326 12.18 12.25 8.25
CA ASP A 326 12.33 13.69 8.02
C ASP A 326 10.96 14.38 8.17
N ILE A 327 10.84 15.23 9.19
CA ILE A 327 9.56 15.84 9.60
C ILE A 327 9.11 16.92 8.61
N THR A 328 10.05 17.67 8.06
CA THR A 328 9.77 18.88 7.27
C THR A 328 9.07 18.55 5.94
N PRO A 329 9.58 17.62 5.10
CA PRO A 329 8.96 17.28 3.82
C PRO A 329 7.87 16.19 3.94
N SER A 330 7.65 15.63 5.13
CA SER A 330 6.58 14.65 5.37
C SER A 330 5.26 15.36 5.68
N GLY A 331 4.13 14.76 5.29
CA GLY A 331 2.82 15.28 5.61
C GLY A 331 1.68 14.68 4.78
N THR A 332 0.46 14.99 5.18
CA THR A 332 -0.77 14.53 4.55
C THR A 332 -1.57 15.72 4.01
N ARG A 333 -1.99 15.65 2.74
CA ARG A 333 -2.90 16.65 2.16
C ARG A 333 -4.28 16.53 2.80
N ARG A 334 -4.92 17.68 3.08
CA ARG A 334 -6.25 17.76 3.71
C ARG A 334 -6.31 17.07 5.09
N GLU A 335 -5.21 17.12 5.86
CA GLU A 335 -5.14 16.54 7.21
C GLU A 335 -6.20 17.09 8.18
N GLU A 336 -6.76 18.28 7.91
CA GLU A 336 -7.88 18.84 8.66
C GLU A 336 -9.19 18.03 8.57
N LEU A 337 -9.29 17.10 7.61
CA LEU A 337 -10.41 16.15 7.52
C LEU A 337 -10.20 14.92 8.40
N LEU A 338 -8.97 14.66 8.86
CA LEU A 338 -8.58 13.48 9.63
C LEU A 338 -8.36 13.77 11.12
N VAL A 339 -8.05 15.03 11.44
CA VAL A 339 -7.60 15.44 12.76
C VAL A 339 -8.50 16.55 13.31
N PRO A 340 -8.98 16.44 14.57
CA PRO A 340 -9.77 17.49 15.20
C PRO A 340 -9.02 18.83 15.23
N THR A 341 -9.74 19.95 15.13
CA THR A 341 -9.16 21.30 15.02
C THR A 341 -8.16 21.61 16.14
N ALA A 342 -8.46 21.27 17.39
CA ALA A 342 -7.56 21.53 18.51
C ALA A 342 -6.24 20.74 18.43
N GLU A 343 -6.30 19.50 17.94
CA GLU A 343 -5.11 18.69 17.69
C GLU A 343 -4.33 19.23 16.50
N LEU A 344 -5.01 19.61 15.42
CA LEU A 344 -4.38 20.20 14.25
C LEU A 344 -3.62 21.49 14.56
N THR A 345 -4.17 22.37 15.42
CA THR A 345 -3.46 23.57 15.88
C THR A 345 -2.17 23.21 16.63
N ALA A 346 -2.22 22.19 17.48
CA ALA A 346 -1.06 21.70 18.21
C ALA A 346 0.01 21.10 17.28
N LEU A 347 -0.40 20.27 16.31
CA LEU A 347 0.49 19.68 15.31
C LEU A 347 1.19 20.74 14.45
N ARG A 348 0.45 21.75 14.00
CA ARG A 348 1.01 22.88 13.24
C ARG A 348 1.98 23.71 14.08
N GLY A 349 1.67 23.92 15.35
CA GLY A 349 2.58 24.56 16.31
C GLY A 349 3.87 23.77 16.49
N LEU A 350 3.74 22.45 16.69
CA LEU A 350 4.87 21.53 16.79
C LEU A 350 5.77 21.60 15.55
N ARG A 351 5.20 21.47 14.34
CA ARG A 351 5.97 21.53 13.09
C ARG A 351 6.78 22.84 12.98
N ARG A 352 6.15 24.00 13.24
CA ARG A 352 6.87 25.28 13.25
C ARG A 352 8.01 25.33 14.27
N ALA A 353 7.80 24.78 15.47
CA ALA A 353 8.82 24.76 16.51
C ALA A 353 10.02 23.87 16.14
N LEU A 354 9.77 22.76 15.45
CA LEU A 354 10.81 21.85 14.96
C LEU A 354 11.58 22.45 13.78
N ASP A 355 10.90 23.06 12.80
CA ASP A 355 11.52 23.73 11.66
C ASP A 355 12.46 24.87 12.11
N LEU A 356 12.06 25.63 13.13
CA LEU A 356 12.86 26.71 13.72
C LEU A 356 14.13 26.19 14.39
N ARG A 357 14.10 24.99 14.99
CA ARG A 357 15.27 24.35 15.60
C ARG A 357 16.25 23.87 14.54
N ASP A 358 15.77 23.12 13.56
CA ASP A 358 16.61 22.63 12.46
C ASP A 358 17.27 23.80 11.69
N SER A 359 16.55 24.91 11.52
CA SER A 359 17.09 26.12 10.90
C SER A 359 18.16 26.83 11.74
N ARG A 360 18.14 26.73 13.07
CA ARG A 360 19.16 27.31 13.96
C ARG A 360 20.41 26.44 13.95
N ASP A 361 20.25 25.13 14.12
CA ASP A 361 21.35 24.18 14.07
C ASP A 361 22.08 24.24 12.70
N GLY A 362 21.31 24.42 11.61
CA GLY A 362 21.87 24.59 10.27
C GLY A 362 22.59 25.93 10.03
N ARG A 363 22.29 27.00 10.80
CA ARG A 363 23.01 28.27 10.76
C ARG A 363 24.30 28.20 11.57
N ASP A 364 24.23 27.65 12.78
CA ASP A 364 25.40 27.45 13.64
C ASP A 364 26.45 26.56 12.94
N ALA A 365 26.02 25.55 12.17
CA ALA A 365 26.91 24.71 11.37
C ALA A 365 27.57 25.42 10.17
N ARG A 366 26.97 26.51 9.63
CA ARG A 366 27.57 27.29 8.52
C ARG A 366 28.59 28.31 9.02
N ASP A 367 28.36 28.89 10.19
CA ASP A 367 29.26 29.85 10.82
C ASP A 367 30.51 29.19 11.44
N LEU A 368 30.51 27.86 11.61
CA LEU A 368 31.61 27.06 12.16
C LEU A 368 32.54 26.43 11.11
N ARG A 369 32.52 26.87 9.84
CA ARG A 369 33.41 26.35 8.79
C ARG A 369 34.91 26.59 9.03
N ASP A 370 35.28 27.39 10.04
CA ASP A 370 36.67 27.82 10.24
C ASP A 370 37.42 27.15 11.40
N GLN A 371 36.82 26.26 12.20
CA GLN A 371 37.56 25.48 13.20
C GLN A 371 36.73 24.38 13.89
N ARG A 372 37.18 23.12 13.73
CA ARG A 372 36.99 21.91 14.56
C ARG A 372 35.56 21.50 14.97
N GLU A 373 35.21 20.31 14.49
CA GLU A 373 34.12 19.40 14.87
C GLU A 373 32.69 19.98 14.85
N PRO A 374 31.76 19.40 14.05
CA PRO A 374 30.36 19.80 14.13
C PRO A 374 29.83 19.47 15.53
N ARG A 375 29.51 20.50 16.31
CA ARG A 375 28.73 20.32 17.55
C ARG A 375 27.48 19.52 17.20
N GLU A 376 27.23 18.45 17.95
CA GLU A 376 26.03 17.62 17.88
C GLU A 376 24.79 18.45 18.24
N GLY A 377 24.32 19.28 17.31
CA GLY A 377 22.98 19.86 17.38
C GLY A 377 21.99 18.70 17.33
N SER A 378 21.17 18.55 18.36
CA SER A 378 20.10 17.56 18.37
C SER A 378 19.10 17.95 17.29
N SER A 379 19.03 17.17 16.21
CA SER A 379 18.03 17.37 15.16
C SER A 379 16.64 17.51 15.78
N GLY A 380 15.75 18.28 15.14
CA GLY A 380 14.37 18.46 15.59
C GLY A 380 13.68 17.13 15.89
N LEU A 381 14.00 16.08 15.12
CA LEU A 381 13.56 14.72 15.39
C LEU A 381 14.09 14.17 16.72
N GLU A 382 15.38 14.28 17.04
CA GLU A 382 15.92 13.79 18.32
C GLU A 382 15.22 14.44 19.52
N ALA A 383 15.00 15.76 19.45
CA ALA A 383 14.24 16.48 20.46
C ALA A 383 12.78 15.98 20.54
N LEU A 384 12.14 15.71 19.41
CA LEU A 384 10.80 15.13 19.37
C LEU A 384 10.78 13.74 20.02
N LEU A 385 11.71 12.86 19.66
CA LEU A 385 11.80 11.50 20.19
C LEU A 385 12.00 11.50 21.71
N ASP A 386 12.84 12.39 22.23
CA ASP A 386 13.05 12.52 23.66
C ASP A 386 11.79 12.95 24.42
N GLN A 387 10.98 13.84 23.86
CA GLN A 387 9.71 14.25 24.47
C GLN A 387 8.63 13.17 24.34
N ILE A 388 8.52 12.52 23.18
CA ILE A 388 7.57 11.42 22.95
C ILE A 388 7.85 10.28 23.93
N ARG A 389 9.11 9.90 24.16
CA ARG A 389 9.48 8.84 25.11
C ARG A 389 9.15 9.16 26.58
N ARG A 390 9.05 10.44 26.94
CA ARG A 390 8.69 10.89 28.29
C ARG A 390 7.18 10.92 28.52
N THR A 391 6.38 10.68 27.49
CA THR A 391 4.92 10.74 27.56
C THR A 391 4.31 9.38 27.24
N PRO A 392 3.21 9.01 27.93
CA PRO A 392 2.59 7.70 27.74
C PRO A 392 1.95 7.56 26.36
N ASP A 393 1.42 8.66 25.80
CA ASP A 393 0.72 8.70 24.53
C ASP A 393 0.82 10.08 23.85
N ASN A 394 0.39 10.15 22.59
CA ASN A 394 0.40 11.35 21.77
C ASN A 394 -0.57 12.41 22.31
N ALA A 395 -1.66 12.02 22.96
CA ALA A 395 -2.59 12.99 23.53
C ALA A 395 -1.96 13.76 24.71
N ALA A 396 -1.22 13.08 25.57
CA ALA A 396 -0.43 13.67 26.66
C ALA A 396 0.68 14.56 26.13
N PHE A 397 1.40 14.09 25.11
CA PHE A 397 2.41 14.88 24.42
C PHE A 397 1.82 16.18 23.84
N LEU A 398 0.71 16.09 23.12
CA LEU A 398 0.08 17.25 22.50
C LEU A 398 -0.48 18.24 23.53
N ARG A 399 -0.97 17.76 24.69
CA ARG A 399 -1.33 18.66 25.81
C ARG A 399 -0.12 19.47 26.28
N GLN A 400 1.05 18.85 26.41
CA GLN A 400 2.29 19.54 26.78
C GLN A 400 2.74 20.53 25.69
N VAL A 401 2.62 20.17 24.41
CA VAL A 401 2.92 21.07 23.28
C VAL A 401 2.04 22.31 23.33
N ARG A 402 0.73 22.16 23.59
CA ARG A 402 -0.20 23.29 23.69
C ARG A 402 0.16 24.29 24.79
N GLN A 403 0.81 23.82 25.86
CA GLN A 403 1.25 24.67 26.98
C GLN A 403 2.60 25.33 26.73
N THR A 404 3.48 24.69 25.95
CA THR A 404 4.89 25.10 25.82
C THR A 404 5.22 25.77 24.49
N VAL A 405 4.40 25.56 23.44
CA VAL A 405 4.64 26.09 22.09
C VAL A 405 3.71 27.27 21.79
N PRO A 406 4.25 28.48 21.55
CA PRO A 406 3.45 29.64 21.15
C PRO A 406 2.64 29.37 19.87
N GLY A 407 1.34 29.68 19.89
CA GLY A 407 0.43 29.45 18.76
C GLY A 407 0.01 27.99 18.55
N ALA A 408 0.29 27.09 19.49
CA ALA A 408 -0.24 25.72 19.52
C ALA A 408 -1.56 25.60 20.29
N SER A 409 -1.93 26.61 21.09
CA SER A 409 -3.25 26.66 21.74
C SER A 409 -4.29 27.17 20.74
N ALA A 410 -5.39 26.43 20.58
CA ALA A 410 -6.56 26.96 19.88
C ALA A 410 -7.04 28.22 20.61
N LEU A 411 -7.19 29.33 19.90
CA LEU A 411 -7.96 30.47 20.40
C LEU A 411 -9.34 29.91 20.78
N ALA A 412 -9.70 29.97 22.05
CA ALA A 412 -11.05 29.67 22.48
C ALA A 412 -11.97 30.65 21.74
N ALA A 413 -12.78 30.13 20.83
CA ALA A 413 -13.88 30.85 20.20
C ALA A 413 -15.18 30.35 20.82
#